data_AF-A0A919MPK2-F1
#
_entry.id   AF-A0A919MPK2-F1
#
_cell.length_a   1.000
_cell.length_b   1.000
_cell.length_c   1.000
_cell.angle_alpha   90.00
_cell.angle_beta   90.00
_cell.angle_gamma   90.00
#
_symmetry.space_group_name_H-M   'P 1'
#
loop_
_entity.id
_entity.type
_entity.pdbx_description
1 polymer ?
#
loop_
_entity_poly.entity_id
_entity_poly.type
_entity_poly.pdbx_seq_one_letter_code
_entity_poly.pdbx_strand_id
1 'polypeptide(L)'
;MDDVELYREQILRHVSPVITGRFAGFQTSYTREVKVGQPLLVVVFLTAGIAQLLASLIRMNPARRKFKELKKGPEFLVTPLRVRDDLGQTYEVEMHGHLPQSALHRGDLVQLTTRPQKDVRLPVRLIQVVNLTTMQPLTPRIPTMWSHLGPALLLQAVLGLAVFLVIAAVWLG
;
A
#
# COMPACT_ATOMS: atom_id res chain seq x y z
N MET A 1 13.30 -17.20 -41.80
CA MET A 1 12.29 -16.18 -42.12
C MET A 1 11.15 -16.51 -41.19
N ASP A 2 11.25 -16.00 -39.95
CA ASP A 2 10.43 -16.43 -38.81
C ASP A 2 9.52 -15.26 -38.40
N ASP A 3 8.33 -15.21 -38.98
CA ASP A 3 7.29 -14.20 -38.74
C ASP A 3 6.56 -14.41 -37.40
N VAL A 4 7.30 -14.60 -36.31
CA VAL A 4 6.73 -14.87 -34.97
C VAL A 4 6.79 -13.64 -34.04
N GLU A 5 7.45 -12.55 -34.46
CA GLU A 5 7.55 -11.31 -33.66
C GLU A 5 6.37 -10.32 -33.89
N LEU A 6 5.52 -10.55 -34.89
CA LEU A 6 4.51 -9.57 -35.35
C LEU A 6 3.25 -9.44 -34.46
N TYR A 7 3.09 -10.28 -33.43
CA TYR A 7 1.99 -10.17 -32.46
C TYR A 7 2.47 -10.05 -31.02
N ARG A 8 3.66 -9.45 -30.79
CA ARG A 8 4.02 -9.06 -29.44
C ARG A 8 3.12 -7.92 -29.01
N GLU A 9 2.11 -8.24 -28.21
CA GLU A 9 1.22 -7.27 -27.57
C GLU A 9 2.09 -6.18 -26.91
N GLN A 10 2.09 -4.98 -27.50
CA GLN A 10 2.95 -3.89 -27.03
C GLN A 10 2.32 -3.32 -25.76
N ILE A 11 2.79 -3.82 -24.62
CA ILE A 11 2.30 -3.38 -23.31
C ILE A 11 2.96 -2.06 -22.97
N LEU A 12 2.19 -0.97 -23.03
CA LEU A 12 2.64 0.35 -22.64
C LEU A 12 2.52 0.50 -21.11
N ARG A 13 3.64 0.82 -20.45
CA ARG A 13 3.75 0.90 -18.98
C ARG A 13 3.83 2.32 -18.44
N HIS A 14 3.99 3.31 -19.31
CA HIS A 14 4.34 4.70 -18.97
C HIS A 14 3.50 5.70 -19.73
N VAL A 15 2.26 5.89 -19.29
CA VAL A 15 1.33 6.70 -20.07
C VAL A 15 0.42 7.45 -19.12
N SER A 16 0.25 8.73 -19.47
CA SER A 16 -0.68 9.75 -19.03
C SER A 16 -1.36 9.62 -17.65
N PRO A 17 -1.57 10.75 -16.94
CA PRO A 17 -2.27 10.75 -15.65
C PRO A 17 -3.70 10.18 -15.73
N VAL A 18 -4.28 10.12 -16.93
CA VAL A 18 -5.58 9.51 -17.20
C VAL A 18 -5.44 8.55 -18.37
N ILE A 19 -5.95 7.31 -18.21
CA ILE A 19 -6.00 6.28 -19.25
C ILE A 19 -7.47 5.86 -19.40
N THR A 20 -7.99 5.89 -20.61
CA THR A 20 -9.36 5.43 -20.90
C THR A 20 -9.29 4.25 -21.87
N GLY A 21 -10.08 3.21 -21.59
CA GLY A 21 -10.16 2.05 -22.47
C GLY A 21 -11.03 0.95 -21.88
N ARG A 22 -10.98 -0.23 -22.49
CA ARG A 22 -11.72 -1.41 -22.04
C ARG A 22 -10.90 -2.26 -21.09
N PHE A 23 -11.50 -2.66 -19.98
CA PHE A 23 -10.85 -3.55 -19.02
C PHE A 23 -10.59 -4.92 -19.65
N ALA A 24 -9.33 -5.33 -19.72
CA ALA A 24 -8.91 -6.59 -20.33
C ALA A 24 -8.79 -7.74 -19.31
N GLY A 25 -8.57 -7.41 -18.04
CA GLY A 25 -8.52 -8.37 -16.94
C GLY A 25 -7.46 -8.04 -15.88
N PHE A 26 -7.52 -8.77 -14.76
CA PHE A 26 -6.49 -8.79 -13.73
C PHE A 26 -5.37 -9.79 -14.10
N GLN A 27 -4.15 -9.49 -13.69
CA GLN A 27 -3.00 -10.39 -13.75
C GLN A 27 -2.73 -11.02 -12.37
N THR A 28 -1.74 -11.92 -12.30
CA THR A 28 -1.31 -12.54 -11.06
C THR A 28 -0.87 -11.49 -10.04
N SER A 29 -1.58 -11.44 -8.92
CA SER A 29 -1.24 -10.55 -7.82
C SER A 29 0.04 -11.02 -7.10
N TYR A 30 0.82 -10.06 -6.59
CA TYR A 30 2.00 -10.33 -5.77
C TYR A 30 2.02 -9.41 -4.55
N THR A 31 2.76 -9.78 -3.52
CA THR A 31 2.91 -8.97 -2.31
C THR A 31 4.09 -8.02 -2.45
N ARG A 32 3.93 -6.79 -1.94
CA ARG A 32 5.02 -5.81 -1.83
C ARG A 32 5.04 -5.23 -0.42
N GLU A 33 6.23 -5.06 0.13
CA GLU A 33 6.42 -4.41 1.44
C GLU A 33 6.43 -2.88 1.31
N VAL A 34 5.71 -2.19 2.19
CA VAL A 34 5.88 -0.74 2.37
C VAL A 34 7.19 -0.48 3.09
N LYS A 35 8.08 0.34 2.52
CA LYS A 35 9.27 0.79 3.24
C LYS A 35 8.85 1.64 4.44
N VAL A 36 9.16 1.16 5.64
CA VAL A 36 8.95 1.93 6.87
C VAL A 36 10.17 2.83 7.12
N GLY A 37 9.92 4.08 7.49
CA GLY A 37 10.99 4.97 7.98
C GLY A 37 11.59 4.42 9.27
N GLN A 38 12.85 4.00 9.22
CA GLN A 38 13.61 3.54 10.38
C GLN A 38 13.57 4.48 11.60
N PRO A 39 13.67 5.82 11.48
CA PRO A 39 13.66 6.69 12.66
C PRO A 39 12.31 6.63 13.40
N LEU A 40 11.20 6.63 12.66
CA LEU A 40 9.87 6.54 13.26
C LEU A 40 9.66 5.21 14.00
N LEU A 41 10.12 4.10 13.41
CA LEU A 41 10.08 2.79 14.06
C LEU A 41 10.86 2.75 15.36
N VAL A 42 12.07 3.33 15.38
CA VAL A 42 12.91 3.36 16.58
C VAL A 42 12.22 4.15 17.70
N VAL A 43 11.68 5.33 17.39
CA VAL A 43 10.94 6.15 18.37
C VAL A 43 9.76 5.37 18.95
N VAL A 44 8.89 4.82 18.08
CA VAL A 44 7.71 4.06 18.49
C VAL A 44 8.09 2.83 19.33
N PHE A 45 9.14 2.10 18.94
CA PHE A 45 9.59 0.93 19.67
C PHE A 45 10.16 1.27 21.05
N LEU A 46 10.97 2.32 21.14
CA LEU A 46 11.55 2.77 22.40
C LEU A 46 10.48 3.24 23.38
N THR A 47 9.56 4.10 22.93
CA THR A 47 8.50 4.62 23.80
C THR A 47 7.52 3.52 24.18
N ALA A 48 7.14 2.63 23.26
CA ALA A 48 6.33 1.46 23.62
C ALA A 48 7.05 0.58 24.65
N GLY A 49 8.37 0.41 24.56
CA GLY A 49 9.18 -0.31 25.54
C GLY A 49 9.07 0.25 26.96
N ILE A 50 9.07 1.58 27.11
CA ILE A 50 8.89 2.24 28.42
C ILE A 50 7.51 1.90 29.01
N ALA A 51 6.45 1.98 28.21
CA ALA A 51 5.11 1.62 28.67
C ALA A 51 4.99 0.12 29.01
N GLN A 52 5.66 -0.76 28.26
CA GLN A 52 5.69 -2.19 28.55
C GLN A 52 6.44 -2.51 29.85
N LEU A 53 7.53 -1.78 30.15
CA LEU A 53 8.24 -1.89 31.42
C LEU A 53 7.31 -1.52 32.58
N LEU A 54 6.62 -0.38 32.50
CA LEU A 54 5.64 0.02 33.51
C LEU A 54 4.49 -0.98 33.67
N ALA A 55 3.91 -1.44 32.56
CA ALA A 55 2.86 -2.46 32.58
C ALA A 55 3.33 -3.76 33.25
N SER A 56 4.59 -4.15 33.02
CA SER A 56 5.16 -5.35 33.65
C SER A 56 5.35 -5.20 35.16
N LEU A 57 5.66 -4.00 35.66
CA LEU A 57 5.74 -3.71 37.09
C LEU A 57 4.38 -3.88 37.78
N ILE A 58 3.29 -3.57 37.08
CA ILE A 58 1.90 -3.70 37.57
C ILE A 58 1.30 -5.07 37.18
N ARG A 59 2.13 -6.04 36.74
CA ARG A 59 1.73 -7.40 36.33
C ARG A 59 0.66 -7.46 35.23
N MET A 60 0.55 -6.41 34.42
CA MET A 60 -0.26 -6.46 33.19
C MET A 60 0.52 -7.19 32.10
N ASN A 61 -0.20 -7.87 31.20
CA ASN A 61 0.43 -8.57 30.08
C ASN A 61 0.41 -7.67 28.84
N PRO A 62 1.52 -6.98 28.51
CA PRO A 62 1.54 -6.09 27.36
C PRO A 62 1.54 -6.89 26.05
N ALA A 63 0.90 -6.34 25.01
CA ALA A 63 1.13 -6.78 23.65
C ALA A 63 2.61 -6.54 23.29
N ARG A 64 3.42 -7.60 23.23
CA ARG A 64 4.85 -7.55 22.87
C ARG A 64 5.01 -7.89 21.39
N ARG A 65 5.66 -7.01 20.63
CA ARG A 65 6.15 -7.29 19.28
C ARG A 65 7.66 -7.12 19.22
N LYS A 66 8.33 -8.00 18.49
CA LYS A 66 9.79 -7.92 18.35
C LYS A 66 10.15 -6.81 17.38
N PHE A 67 11.28 -6.13 17.60
CA PHE A 67 11.79 -5.12 16.67
C PHE A 67 11.96 -5.67 15.24
N LYS A 68 12.38 -6.95 15.12
CA LYS A 68 12.50 -7.64 13.83
C LYS A 68 11.17 -7.76 13.08
N GLU A 69 10.05 -7.89 13.80
CA GLU A 69 8.70 -7.97 13.22
C GLU A 69 8.23 -6.58 12.78
N LEU A 70 8.51 -5.54 13.56
CA LEU A 70 8.17 -4.15 13.23
C LEU A 70 9.02 -3.57 12.09
N LYS A 71 10.23 -4.12 11.89
CA LYS A 71 11.10 -3.75 10.79
C LYS A 71 10.56 -4.22 9.44
N LYS A 72 9.80 -5.31 9.40
CA LYS A 72 9.05 -5.71 8.21
C LYS A 72 7.89 -4.74 8.06
N GLY A 73 7.81 -4.07 6.91
CA GLY A 73 6.68 -3.18 6.66
C GLY A 73 5.39 -3.94 6.44
N PRO A 74 4.23 -3.25 6.42
CA PRO A 74 3.01 -3.86 5.93
C PRO A 74 3.24 -4.41 4.52
N GLU A 75 2.94 -5.68 4.35
CA GLU A 75 2.73 -6.26 3.04
C GLU A 75 1.37 -5.80 2.52
N PHE A 76 1.35 -5.33 1.28
CA PHE A 76 0.10 -5.08 0.57
C PHE A 76 0.09 -5.85 -0.73
N LEU A 77 -1.11 -6.26 -1.13
CA LEU A 77 -1.32 -6.92 -2.40
C LEU A 77 -1.20 -5.89 -3.52
N VAL A 78 -0.39 -6.20 -4.53
CA VAL A 78 -0.36 -5.48 -5.80
C VAL A 78 -1.00 -6.39 -6.84
N THR A 79 -2.03 -5.86 -7.49
CA THR A 79 -2.73 -6.56 -8.57
C THR A 79 -2.56 -5.77 -9.85
N PRO A 80 -1.77 -6.26 -10.82
CA PRO A 80 -1.68 -5.60 -12.11
C PRO A 80 -3.01 -5.78 -12.85
N LEU A 81 -3.47 -4.71 -13.49
CA LEU A 81 -4.63 -4.72 -14.38
C LEU A 81 -4.22 -4.27 -15.77
N ARG A 82 -4.87 -4.85 -16.77
CA ARG A 82 -4.68 -4.47 -18.16
C ARG A 82 -5.91 -3.75 -18.68
N VAL A 83 -5.68 -2.65 -19.37
CA VAL A 83 -6.71 -1.90 -20.12
C VAL A 83 -6.28 -1.82 -21.56
N ARG A 84 -7.23 -2.02 -22.48
CA ARG A 84 -6.99 -1.92 -23.92
C ARG A 84 -7.69 -0.67 -24.45
N ASP A 85 -6.96 0.22 -25.11
CA ASP A 85 -7.58 1.38 -25.76
C ASP A 85 -8.24 1.00 -27.09
N ASP A 86 -8.91 1.98 -27.69
CA ASP A 86 -9.57 1.83 -28.99
C ASP A 86 -8.58 1.65 -30.15
N LEU A 87 -7.30 1.99 -29.95
CA LEU A 87 -6.21 1.76 -30.90
C LEU A 87 -5.62 0.34 -30.79
N GLY A 88 -6.14 -0.47 -29.86
CA GLY A 88 -5.69 -1.83 -29.62
C GLY A 88 -4.43 -1.95 -28.76
N GLN A 89 -3.92 -0.83 -28.22
CA GLN A 89 -2.77 -0.82 -27.31
C GLN A 89 -3.20 -1.30 -25.92
N THR A 90 -2.33 -2.06 -25.28
CA THR A 90 -2.58 -2.59 -23.93
C THR A 90 -1.75 -1.82 -22.92
N TYR A 91 -2.40 -1.25 -21.91
CA TYR A 91 -1.80 -0.53 -20.81
C TYR A 91 -1.81 -1.39 -19.57
N GLU A 92 -0.66 -1.51 -18.92
CA GLU A 92 -0.53 -2.21 -17.64
C GLU A 92 -0.44 -1.19 -16.51
N VAL A 93 -1.25 -1.37 -15.47
CA VAL A 93 -1.33 -0.48 -14.31
C VAL A 93 -1.29 -1.30 -13.03
N GLU A 94 -0.50 -0.88 -12.05
CA GLU A 94 -0.43 -1.54 -10.74
C GLU A 94 -1.55 -1.01 -9.83
N MET A 95 -2.51 -1.85 -9.47
CA MET A 95 -3.47 -1.55 -8.41
C MET A 95 -2.90 -1.98 -7.07
N HIS A 96 -2.72 -1.01 -6.17
CA HIS A 96 -2.25 -1.26 -4.82
C HIS A 96 -3.45 -1.48 -3.90
N GLY A 97 -3.46 -2.59 -3.17
CA GLY A 97 -4.52 -2.96 -2.25
C GLY A 97 -5.63 -3.76 -2.92
N HIS A 98 -6.86 -3.59 -2.42
CA HIS A 98 -8.01 -4.39 -2.85
C HIS A 98 -9.10 -3.53 -3.49
N LEU A 99 -9.76 -4.13 -4.47
CA LEU A 99 -10.97 -3.66 -5.13
C LEU A 99 -11.99 -4.80 -5.13
N PRO A 100 -13.30 -4.53 -5.01
CA PRO A 100 -14.31 -5.57 -5.17
C PRO A 100 -14.20 -6.18 -6.58
N GLN A 101 -14.05 -7.51 -6.66
CA GLN A 101 -13.90 -8.20 -7.96
C GLN A 101 -15.15 -8.09 -8.83
N SER A 102 -16.32 -7.89 -8.23
CA SER A 102 -17.59 -7.65 -8.93
C SER A 102 -17.71 -6.27 -9.56
N ALA A 103 -16.75 -5.37 -9.33
CA ALA A 103 -16.86 -3.98 -9.77
C ALA A 103 -16.24 -3.71 -11.16
N LEU A 104 -15.48 -4.68 -11.69
CA LEU A 104 -14.86 -4.61 -13.02
C LEU A 104 -15.03 -5.94 -13.75
N HIS A 105 -15.71 -5.90 -14.89
CA HIS A 105 -15.86 -7.01 -15.80
C HIS A 105 -15.09 -6.80 -17.09
N ARG A 106 -14.64 -7.91 -17.69
CA ARG A 106 -13.89 -7.86 -18.95
C ARG A 106 -14.75 -7.19 -20.03
N GLY A 107 -14.19 -6.18 -20.69
CA GLY A 107 -14.88 -5.39 -21.72
C GLY A 107 -15.51 -4.08 -21.22
N ASP A 108 -15.62 -3.89 -19.90
CA ASP A 108 -16.13 -2.65 -19.30
C ASP A 108 -15.30 -1.46 -19.73
N LEU A 109 -15.98 -0.36 -20.08
CA LEU A 109 -15.31 0.89 -20.38
C LEU A 109 -14.90 1.54 -19.05
N VAL A 110 -13.61 1.79 -18.89
CA VAL A 110 -13.03 2.32 -17.67
C VAL A 110 -12.18 3.56 -17.95
N GLN A 111 -12.19 4.47 -17.00
CA GLN A 111 -11.26 5.58 -16.92
C GLN A 111 -10.41 5.40 -15.67
N LEU A 112 -9.10 5.25 -15.86
CA LEU A 112 -8.11 5.12 -14.81
C LEU A 112 -7.46 6.48 -14.57
N THR A 113 -7.31 6.86 -13.30
CA THR A 113 -6.40 7.92 -12.89
C THR A 113 -5.16 7.27 -12.31
N THR A 114 -3.99 7.62 -12.84
CA THR A 114 -2.73 6.98 -12.48
C THR A 114 -1.71 7.98 -11.93
N ARG A 115 -0.70 7.46 -11.22
CA ARG A 115 0.42 8.24 -10.73
C ARG A 115 1.74 7.51 -11.00
N PRO A 116 2.79 8.20 -11.47
CA PRO A 116 4.12 7.62 -11.58
C PRO A 116 4.62 7.10 -10.23
N GLN A 117 5.33 5.97 -10.27
CA GLN A 117 5.99 5.40 -9.10
C GLN A 117 7.44 5.90 -8.97
N LYS A 118 8.02 5.76 -7.77
CA LYS A 118 9.42 6.14 -7.53
C LYS A 118 10.40 5.31 -8.36
N ASP A 119 10.08 4.04 -8.60
CA ASP A 119 10.82 3.19 -9.54
C ASP A 119 10.20 3.34 -10.93
N VAL A 120 11.01 3.85 -11.86
CA VAL A 120 10.59 4.12 -13.24
C VAL A 120 10.41 2.81 -14.02
N ARG A 121 10.94 1.68 -13.58
CA ARG A 121 10.76 0.40 -14.28
C ARG A 121 9.39 -0.23 -14.03
N LEU A 122 8.70 0.21 -12.98
CA LEU A 122 7.39 -0.29 -12.61
C LEU A 122 6.29 0.39 -13.42
N PRO A 123 5.19 -0.32 -13.73
CA PRO A 123 4.00 0.30 -14.28
C PRO A 123 3.46 1.40 -13.37
N VAL A 124 2.71 2.35 -13.94
CA VAL A 124 2.07 3.42 -13.16
C VAL A 124 1.10 2.85 -12.12
N ARG A 125 0.97 3.54 -10.99
CA ARG A 125 0.08 3.14 -9.90
C ARG A 125 -1.34 3.66 -10.17
N LEU A 126 -2.34 2.80 -10.00
CA LEU A 126 -3.75 3.19 -10.00
C LEU A 126 -4.07 4.01 -8.74
N ILE A 127 -4.66 5.19 -8.92
CA ILE A 127 -5.20 6.03 -7.84
C ILE A 127 -6.72 5.85 -7.73
N GLN A 128 -7.40 5.84 -8.88
CA GLN A 128 -8.84 5.74 -8.96
C GLN A 128 -9.20 5.06 -10.29
N VAL A 129 -10.25 4.25 -10.27
CA VAL A 129 -10.90 3.77 -11.49
C VAL A 129 -12.36 4.18 -11.48
N VAL A 130 -12.84 4.70 -12.59
CA VAL A 130 -14.26 4.93 -12.82
C VAL A 130 -14.69 3.93 -13.87
N ASN A 131 -15.62 3.04 -13.51
CA ASN A 131 -16.26 2.18 -14.47
C ASN A 131 -17.35 3.02 -15.17
N LEU A 132 -17.09 3.43 -16.40
CA LEU A 132 -17.99 4.24 -17.21
C LEU A 132 -19.20 3.42 -17.70
N THR A 133 -19.11 2.09 -17.71
CA THR A 133 -20.25 1.21 -18.01
C THR A 133 -21.25 1.17 -16.87
N THR A 134 -20.79 1.06 -15.62
CA THR A 134 -21.67 1.01 -14.44
C THR A 134 -21.83 2.36 -13.72
N MET A 135 -21.12 3.39 -14.18
CA MET A 135 -21.02 4.73 -13.57
C MET A 135 -20.55 4.69 -12.10
N GLN A 136 -19.76 3.68 -11.72
CA GLN A 136 -19.28 3.50 -10.36
C GLN A 136 -17.83 4.01 -10.21
N PRO A 137 -17.58 4.99 -9.33
CA PRO A 137 -16.23 5.35 -8.94
C PRO A 137 -15.70 4.37 -7.89
N LEU A 138 -14.49 3.88 -8.11
CA LEU A 138 -13.84 2.91 -7.25
C LEU A 138 -12.43 3.38 -6.90
N THR A 139 -12.10 3.34 -5.62
CA THR A 139 -10.78 3.71 -5.10
C THR A 139 -10.14 2.52 -4.40
N PRO A 140 -9.00 2.02 -4.91
CA PRO A 140 -8.26 0.94 -4.25
C PRO A 140 -7.84 1.37 -2.85
N ARG A 141 -8.11 0.52 -1.86
CA ARG A 141 -7.73 0.79 -0.46
C ARG A 141 -6.42 0.09 -0.12
N ILE A 142 -5.44 0.86 0.31
CA ILE A 142 -4.12 0.38 0.70
C ILE A 142 -4.02 0.31 2.22
N PRO A 143 -3.54 -0.80 2.81
CA PRO A 143 -3.28 -0.85 4.24
C PRO A 143 -2.22 0.18 4.62
N THR A 144 -2.50 0.94 5.68
CA THR A 144 -1.59 1.99 6.16
C THR A 144 -0.60 1.44 7.18
N MET A 145 0.50 2.16 7.38
CA MET A 145 1.45 1.90 8.47
C MET A 145 0.78 1.80 9.85
N TRP A 146 -0.27 2.58 10.09
CA TRP A 146 -1.01 2.60 11.35
C TRP A 146 -1.76 1.28 11.58
N SER A 147 -2.42 0.78 10.53
CA SER A 147 -3.07 -0.52 10.55
C SER A 147 -2.08 -1.66 10.80
N HIS A 148 -0.84 -1.52 10.33
CA HIS A 148 0.23 -2.49 10.56
C HIS A 148 0.75 -2.48 12.00
N LEU A 149 1.04 -1.30 12.57
CA LEU A 149 1.54 -1.15 13.94
C LEU A 149 0.50 -1.64 14.96
N GLY A 150 -0.79 -1.42 14.67
CA GLY A 150 -1.90 -1.83 15.50
C GLY A 150 -2.17 -0.85 16.65
N PRO A 151 -3.44 -0.72 17.08
CA PRO A 151 -3.85 0.30 18.04
C PRO A 151 -3.18 0.12 19.41
N ALA A 152 -2.95 -1.11 19.85
CA ALA A 152 -2.33 -1.40 21.14
C ALA A 152 -0.89 -0.88 21.24
N LEU A 153 -0.09 -1.08 20.20
CA LEU A 153 1.32 -0.66 20.19
C LEU A 153 1.46 0.86 20.11
N LEU A 154 0.55 1.51 19.37
CA LEU A 154 0.47 2.97 19.31
C LEU A 154 0.10 3.55 20.68
N LEU A 155 -0.86 2.95 21.38
CA LEU A 155 -1.26 3.40 22.70
C LEU A 155 -0.12 3.23 23.73
N GLN A 156 0.61 2.12 23.66
CA GLN A 156 1.84 1.93 24.45
C GLN A 156 2.89 3.00 24.13
N ALA A 157 3.12 3.30 22.85
CA ALA A 157 4.08 4.33 22.45
C ALA A 157 3.70 5.72 22.97
N VAL A 158 2.42 6.08 22.95
CA VAL A 158 1.92 7.36 23.49
C VAL A 158 2.11 7.42 25.01
N LEU A 159 1.74 6.37 25.73
CA LEU A 159 1.91 6.30 27.19
C LEU A 159 3.38 6.40 27.61
N GLY A 160 4.25 5.65 26.93
CA GLY A 160 5.67 5.66 27.25
C GLY A 160 6.35 6.98 26.90
N LEU A 161 5.90 7.66 25.84
CA LEU A 161 6.34 9.02 25.53
C LEU A 161 5.93 10.01 26.63
N ALA A 162 4.68 9.94 27.09
CA ALA A 162 4.19 10.81 28.16
C ALA A 162 5.02 10.63 29.45
N VAL A 163 5.29 9.38 29.84
CA VAL A 163 6.14 9.06 31.00
C VAL A 163 7.55 9.60 30.81
N PHE A 164 8.15 9.36 29.64
CA PHE A 164 9.49 9.85 29.33
C PHE A 164 9.59 11.38 29.47
N LEU A 165 8.61 12.11 28.94
CA LEU A 165 8.57 13.58 29.02
C LEU A 165 8.41 14.07 30.46
N VAL A 166 7.58 13.40 31.28
CA VAL A 166 7.44 13.75 32.71
C VAL A 166 8.77 13.53 33.45
N ILE A 167 9.45 12.41 33.24
CA ILE A 167 10.75 12.13 33.87
C ILE A 167 11.80 13.14 33.41
N ALA A 168 11.88 13.41 32.11
CA ALA A 168 12.82 14.37 31.55
C ALA A 168 12.57 15.80 32.10
N ALA A 169 11.31 16.22 32.21
CA ALA A 169 10.96 17.51 32.79
C ALA A 169 11.37 17.64 34.26
N VAL A 170 11.18 16.58 35.06
CA VAL A 170 11.61 16.54 36.47
C VAL A 170 13.12 16.50 36.60
N TRP A 171 13.84 15.89 35.66
CA TRP A 171 15.28 15.78 35.72
C TRP A 171 16.02 17.03 35.22
N LEU A 172 15.41 17.78 34.29
CA LEU A 172 15.96 18.99 33.69
C LEU A 172 15.51 20.29 34.40
N GLY A 173 14.45 20.23 35.20
CA GLY A 173 13.95 21.34 36.03
C GLY A 173 14.52 21.30 37.43
#